data_AF-A0A9W5V0T2-F1
#
_entry.id   AF-A0A9W5V0T2-F1
#
_cell.length_a   1.000
_cell.length_b   1.000
_cell.length_c   1.000
_cell.angle_alpha   90.00
_cell.angle_beta   90.00
_cell.angle_gamma   90.00
#
_symmetry.space_group_name_H-M   'P 1'
#
loop_
_entity.id
_entity.type
_entity.pdbx_description
1 polymer ?
#
loop_
_entity_poly.entity_id
_entity_poly.type
_entity_poly.pdbx_seq_one_letter_code
_entity_poly.pdbx_strand_id
1 'polypeptide(L)'
;MMVLDLHNKNQELTNQIEAQKHKVLFAESVQASTNSILVKELSVQLKQRGIDIGQNRLFKYFRENGYLCKKKGNMYNTPTQRSMEMGLFERQPYIRTNSKGEFETKYTPKVTGKGQLYFINKFLGKNQTA
;
A
#
# COMPACT_ATOMS: atom_id res chain seq x y z
N MET A 1 -39.75 -24.58 -4.81
CA MET A 1 -38.71 -25.23 -3.98
C MET A 1 -37.31 -24.75 -4.36
N MET A 2 -36.88 -24.90 -5.62
CA MET A 2 -35.52 -24.53 -6.09
C MET A 2 -35.11 -23.04 -5.91
N VAL A 3 -36.05 -22.10 -6.09
CA VAL A 3 -35.77 -20.64 -5.96
C VAL A 3 -35.62 -20.20 -4.50
N LEU A 4 -36.30 -20.89 -3.58
CA LEU A 4 -36.25 -20.60 -2.13
C LEU A 4 -34.94 -21.10 -1.53
N ASP A 5 -34.48 -22.28 -1.94
CA ASP A 5 -33.19 -22.84 -1.54
C ASP A 5 -32.01 -21.98 -2.01
N LEU A 6 -32.09 -21.42 -3.22
CA LEU A 6 -31.10 -20.46 -3.74
C LEU A 6 -31.04 -19.18 -2.91
N HIS A 7 -32.18 -18.66 -2.47
CA HIS A 7 -32.24 -17.49 -1.59
C HIS A 7 -31.61 -17.76 -0.23
N ASN A 8 -31.98 -18.88 0.40
CA ASN A 8 -31.44 -19.29 1.69
C ASN A 8 -29.92 -19.50 1.61
N LYS A 9 -29.43 -20.17 0.55
CA LYS A 9 -28.00 -20.39 0.32
C LYS A 9 -27.24 -19.07 0.15
N ASN A 10 -27.79 -18.12 -0.62
CA ASN A 10 -27.18 -16.80 -0.79
C ASN A 10 -27.13 -16.04 0.54
N GLN A 11 -28.20 -16.07 1.32
CA GLN A 11 -28.27 -15.38 2.61
C GLN A 11 -27.25 -15.96 3.61
N GLU A 12 -27.10 -17.29 3.62
CA GLU A 12 -26.13 -18.00 4.46
C GLU A 12 -24.68 -17.70 4.05
N LEU A 13 -24.38 -17.67 2.74
CA LEU A 13 -23.08 -17.23 2.22
C LEU A 13 -22.77 -15.78 2.58
N THR A 14 -23.77 -14.90 2.50
CA THR A 14 -23.59 -13.47 2.84
C THR A 14 -23.24 -13.31 4.31
N ASN A 15 -23.95 -14.02 5.20
CA ASN A 15 -23.67 -14.03 6.63
C ASN A 15 -22.27 -14.61 6.95
N GLN A 16 -21.83 -15.63 6.22
CA GLN A 16 -20.47 -16.18 6.36
C GLN A 16 -19.40 -15.17 5.91
N ILE A 17 -19.61 -14.45 4.82
CA ILE A 17 -18.70 -13.39 4.34
C ILE A 17 -18.59 -12.28 5.38
N GLU A 18 -19.73 -11.82 5.92
CA GLU A 18 -19.80 -10.81 6.97
C GLU A 18 -18.99 -11.24 8.21
N ALA A 19 -19.18 -12.49 8.66
CA ALA A 19 -18.49 -13.06 9.81
C ALA A 19 -16.98 -13.26 9.57
N GLN A 20 -16.57 -13.56 8.33
CA GLN A 20 -15.17 -13.77 7.97
C GLN A 20 -14.42 -12.46 7.72
N LYS A 21 -15.11 -11.36 7.42
CA LYS A 21 -14.52 -10.05 7.13
C LYS A 21 -13.49 -9.62 8.17
N HIS A 22 -13.80 -9.79 9.45
CA HIS A 22 -12.89 -9.45 10.55
C HIS A 22 -11.65 -10.35 10.60
N LYS A 23 -11.79 -11.65 10.28
CA LYS A 23 -10.67 -12.60 10.24
C LYS A 23 -9.74 -12.35 9.06
N VAL A 24 -10.32 -12.05 7.90
CA VAL A 24 -9.56 -11.69 6.69
C VAL A 24 -8.80 -10.39 6.95
N LEU A 25 -9.48 -9.36 7.46
CA LEU A 25 -8.84 -8.10 7.82
C LEU A 25 -7.72 -8.29 8.84
N PHE A 26 -7.92 -9.14 9.85
CA PHE A 26 -6.89 -9.46 10.84
C PHE A 26 -5.69 -10.19 10.21
N ALA A 27 -5.91 -11.21 9.38
CA ALA A 27 -4.84 -11.93 8.70
C ALA A 27 -4.06 -11.04 7.72
N GLU A 28 -4.75 -10.19 6.97
CA GLU A 28 -4.13 -9.18 6.10
C GLU A 28 -3.34 -8.16 6.93
N SER A 29 -3.86 -7.77 8.09
CA SER A 29 -3.19 -6.83 8.99
C SER A 29 -1.92 -7.42 9.59
N VAL A 30 -1.95 -8.70 9.98
CA VAL A 30 -0.81 -9.44 10.52
C VAL A 30 0.26 -9.67 9.45
N GLN A 31 -0.13 -9.98 8.20
CA GLN A 31 0.82 -10.10 7.08
C GLN A 31 1.48 -8.76 6.73
N ALA A 32 0.73 -7.65 6.81
CA ALA A 32 1.28 -6.33 6.57
C ALA A 32 2.19 -5.87 7.73
N SER A 33 1.87 -6.20 8.99
CA SER A 33 2.44 -5.53 10.16
C SER A 33 3.89 -5.84 10.49
N THR A 34 4.47 -6.94 10.01
CA THR A 34 5.78 -7.38 10.53
C THR A 34 7.00 -6.75 9.87
N ASN A 35 6.92 -6.29 8.61
CA ASN A 35 8.06 -5.65 7.94
C ASN A 35 7.63 -4.54 6.97
N SER A 36 8.39 -3.45 6.93
CA SER A 36 8.24 -2.44 5.89
C SER A 36 8.75 -2.96 4.55
N ILE A 37 8.00 -2.66 3.49
CA ILE A 37 8.31 -3.12 2.13
C ILE A 37 8.69 -1.96 1.23
N LEU A 38 9.43 -2.22 0.16
CA LEU A 38 9.69 -1.22 -0.87
C LEU A 38 8.42 -0.89 -1.64
N VAL A 39 8.37 0.32 -2.22
CA VAL A 39 7.29 0.70 -3.16
C VAL A 39 7.19 -0.28 -4.34
N LYS A 40 8.32 -0.89 -4.76
CA LYS A 40 8.34 -1.94 -5.76
C LYS A 40 7.50 -3.15 -5.33
N GLU A 41 7.71 -3.64 -4.12
CA GLU A 41 7.00 -4.81 -3.58
C GLU A 41 5.50 -4.51 -3.42
N LEU A 42 5.15 -3.32 -2.93
CA LEU A 42 3.76 -2.88 -2.89
C LEU A 42 3.12 -2.89 -4.29
N SER A 43 3.84 -2.44 -5.33
CA SER A 43 3.29 -2.46 -6.70
C SER A 43 3.02 -3.88 -7.21
N VAL A 44 3.85 -4.86 -6.84
CA VAL A 44 3.61 -6.27 -7.17
C VAL A 44 2.38 -6.79 -6.43
N GLN A 45 2.24 -6.49 -5.14
CA GLN A 45 1.07 -6.86 -4.34
C GLN A 45 -0.24 -6.26 -4.88
N LEU A 46 -0.22 -5.02 -5.37
CA LEU A 46 -1.38 -4.37 -5.99
C LEU A 46 -1.72 -5.04 -7.33
N LYS A 47 -0.72 -5.36 -8.16
CA LYS A 47 -0.92 -6.07 -9.43
C LYS A 47 -1.54 -7.45 -9.24
N GLN A 48 -1.09 -8.20 -8.23
CA GLN A 48 -1.67 -9.50 -7.87
C GLN A 48 -3.16 -9.39 -7.48
N ARG A 49 -3.59 -8.24 -6.98
CA ARG A 49 -4.99 -7.95 -6.61
C ARG A 49 -5.78 -7.27 -7.75
N GLY A 50 -5.30 -7.39 -9.00
CA GLY A 50 -5.99 -6.86 -10.18
C GLY A 50 -5.81 -5.37 -10.44
N ILE A 51 -4.97 -4.67 -9.66
CA ILE A 51 -4.68 -3.25 -9.88
C ILE A 51 -3.44 -3.14 -10.77
N ASP A 52 -3.61 -2.89 -12.07
CA ASP A 52 -2.49 -2.73 -13.00
C ASP A 52 -1.71 -1.42 -12.76
N ILE A 53 -0.79 -1.45 -11.80
CA ILE A 53 0.13 -0.35 -11.52
C ILE A 53 1.56 -0.86 -11.33
N GLY A 54 2.48 -0.27 -12.09
CA GLY A 54 3.91 -0.55 -11.95
C GLY A 54 4.59 0.41 -10.99
N GLN A 55 5.77 0.04 -10.49
CA GLN A 55 6.58 0.85 -9.55
C GLN A 55 6.65 2.34 -9.92
N ASN A 56 7.02 2.67 -11.17
CA ASN A 56 7.17 4.08 -11.59
C ASN A 56 5.85 4.85 -11.57
N ARG A 57 4.75 4.21 -12.00
CA ARG A 57 3.39 4.77 -11.93
C ARG A 57 2.96 4.98 -10.48
N LEU A 58 3.30 4.04 -9.59
CA LEU A 58 3.00 4.14 -8.15
C LEU A 58 3.80 5.26 -7.46
N PHE A 59 5.09 5.42 -7.76
CA PHE A 59 5.87 6.56 -7.29
C PHE A 59 5.33 7.91 -7.79
N LYS A 60 4.87 7.97 -9.04
CA LYS A 60 4.21 9.16 -9.60
C LYS A 60 2.93 9.46 -8.83
N TYR A 61 2.06 8.48 -8.64
CA TYR A 61 0.83 8.61 -7.85
C TYR A 61 1.11 9.14 -6.44
N PHE A 62 2.10 8.57 -5.74
CA PHE A 62 2.42 9.03 -4.40
C PHE A 62 2.91 10.48 -4.34
N ARG A 63 3.67 10.94 -5.34
CA ARG A 63 4.09 12.34 -5.42
C ARG A 63 2.94 13.28 -5.74
N GLU A 64 2.08 12.91 -6.67
CA GLU A 64 0.94 13.72 -7.10
C GLU A 64 -0.12 13.84 -6.00
N ASN A 65 -0.25 12.81 -5.16
CA ASN A 65 -1.20 12.79 -4.05
C ASN A 65 -0.60 13.26 -2.71
N GLY A 66 0.61 13.82 -2.72
CA GLY A 66 1.23 14.41 -1.53
C GLY A 66 1.72 13.39 -0.49
N TYR A 67 1.84 12.12 -0.86
CA TYR A 67 2.44 11.10 0.01
C TYR A 67 3.97 11.18 0.02
N LEU A 68 4.54 11.46 -1.15
CA LEU A 68 5.97 11.69 -1.33
C LEU A 68 6.20 13.12 -1.85
N CYS A 69 7.35 13.68 -1.51
CA CYS A 69 7.79 14.97 -1.99
C CYS A 69 8.01 14.96 -3.52
N LYS A 70 7.36 15.91 -4.21
CA LYS A 70 7.45 16.08 -5.68
C LYS A 70 8.63 16.93 -6.15
N LYS A 71 9.19 17.77 -5.28
CA LYS A 71 10.28 18.69 -5.60
C LYS A 71 11.53 17.89 -5.98
N LYS A 72 12.06 18.11 -7.19
CA LYS A 72 13.31 17.50 -7.64
C LYS A 72 14.47 17.93 -6.72
N GLY A 73 15.42 17.03 -6.49
CA GLY A 73 16.55 17.23 -5.58
C GLY A 73 16.53 16.24 -4.42
N ASN A 74 17.18 16.60 -3.31
CA ASN A 74 17.40 15.71 -2.16
C ASN A 74 16.11 15.19 -1.51
N MET A 75 15.01 15.92 -1.63
CA MET A 75 13.72 15.54 -1.05
C MET A 75 12.87 14.69 -2.00
N TYR A 76 13.28 14.49 -3.26
CA TYR A 76 12.48 13.73 -4.21
C TYR A 76 12.25 12.30 -3.71
N ASN A 77 11.01 11.81 -3.78
CA ASN A 77 10.57 10.52 -3.23
C ASN A 77 10.72 10.38 -1.70
N THR A 78 10.99 11.46 -0.97
CA THR A 78 10.98 11.41 0.50
C THR A 78 9.55 11.47 1.02
N PRO A 79 9.16 10.67 2.03
CA PRO A 79 7.84 10.77 2.65
C PRO A 79 7.56 12.19 3.17
N THR A 80 6.37 12.70 2.91
CA THR A 80 5.93 13.98 3.47
C THR A 80 5.71 13.86 4.97
N GLN A 81 5.80 14.98 5.70
CA GLN A 81 5.52 15.03 7.14
C GLN A 81 4.16 14.39 7.47
N ARG A 82 3.12 14.77 6.71
CA ARG A 82 1.78 14.17 6.79
C ARG A 82 1.80 12.65 6.68
N SER A 83 2.58 12.09 5.75
CA SER A 83 2.60 10.64 5.53
C SER A 83 3.35 9.88 6.62
N MET A 84 4.36 10.53 7.21
CA MET A 84 5.08 10.02 8.39
C MET A 84 4.16 10.03 9.62
N GLU A 85 3.43 11.13 9.85
CA GLU A 85 2.46 11.25 10.95
C GLU A 85 1.30 10.25 10.83
N MET A 86 0.84 10.00 9.61
CA MET A 86 -0.13 8.94 9.34
C MET A 86 0.44 7.53 9.55
N GLY A 87 1.77 7.39 9.66
CA GLY A 87 2.47 6.12 9.82
C GLY A 87 2.41 5.24 8.57
N LEU A 88 2.29 5.83 7.38
CA LEU A 88 2.18 5.08 6.10
C LEU A 88 3.54 4.69 5.52
N PHE A 89 4.57 5.47 5.83
CA PHE A 89 5.92 5.27 5.35
C PHE A 89 6.94 5.43 6.46
N GLU A 90 8.10 4.84 6.24
CA GLU A 90 9.32 5.09 6.97
C GLU A 90 10.47 5.38 5.98
N ARG A 91 11.59 5.87 6.52
CA ARG A 91 12.80 6.17 5.74
C ARG A 91 13.91 5.21 6.12
N GLN A 92 14.36 4.41 5.16
CA GLN A 92 15.56 3.59 5.32
C GLN A 92 16.78 4.42 4.88
N PRO A 93 17.71 4.78 5.79
CA PRO A 93 18.94 5.46 5.41
C PRO A 93 19.88 4.51 4.66
N TYR A 94 20.63 5.05 3.72
CA TYR A 94 21.79 4.39 3.12
C TYR A 94 22.87 5.44 2.80
N ILE A 95 24.12 5.01 2.76
CA ILE A 95 25.26 5.86 2.41
C ILE A 95 25.66 5.58 0.97
N ARG A 96 25.95 6.64 0.21
CA ARG A 96 26.57 6.54 -1.11
C ARG A 96 27.68 7.56 -1.23
N THR A 97 28.68 7.27 -2.05
CA THR A 97 29.70 8.24 -2.42
C THR A 97 29.19 9.11 -3.57
N ASN A 98 29.36 10.42 -3.48
CA ASN A 98 29.01 11.34 -4.57
C ASN A 98 30.16 11.45 -5.60
N SER A 99 29.96 12.22 -6.67
CA SER A 99 30.97 12.40 -7.73
C SER A 99 32.25 13.10 -7.27
N LYS A 100 32.26 13.72 -6.08
CA LYS A 100 33.40 14.38 -5.46
C LYS A 100 34.15 13.48 -4.47
N GLY A 101 33.70 12.23 -4.27
CA GLY A 101 34.30 11.32 -3.29
C GLY A 101 33.77 11.49 -1.87
N GLU A 102 32.78 12.35 -1.64
CA GLU A 102 32.21 12.60 -0.32
C GLU A 102 31.08 11.61 -0.01
N PHE A 103 30.93 11.24 1.26
CA PHE A 103 29.82 10.41 1.71
C PHE A 103 28.53 11.23 1.84
N GLU A 104 27.47 10.78 1.18
CA GLU A 104 26.13 11.33 1.29
C GLU A 104 25.15 10.29 1.84
N THR A 105 24.44 10.65 2.91
CA THR A 105 23.28 9.89 3.36
C THR A 105 22.08 10.18 2.44
N LYS A 106 21.44 9.12 1.96
CA LYS A 106 20.19 9.16 1.21
C LYS A 106 19.16 8.27 1.90
N TYR A 107 17.91 8.39 1.48
CA TYR A 107 16.80 7.68 2.08
C TYR A 107 15.95 7.00 1.02
N THR A 108 15.54 5.78 1.32
CA THR A 108 14.56 5.04 0.52
C THR A 108 13.23 5.03 1.28
N PRO A 109 12.11 5.45 0.66
CA PRO A 109 10.80 5.31 1.28
C PRO A 109 10.41 3.83 1.32
N LYS A 110 10.08 3.33 2.50
CA LYS A 110 9.47 2.00 2.68
C LYS A 110 8.05 2.17 3.20
N VAL A 111 7.14 1.34 2.72
CA VAL A 111 5.73 1.33 3.10
C VAL A 111 5.60 0.45 4.34
N THR A 112 5.12 1.03 5.44
CA THR A 112 4.87 0.29 6.69
C THR A 112 3.72 -0.69 6.51
N GLY A 113 3.51 -1.61 7.45
CA GLY A 113 2.32 -2.47 7.40
C GLY A 113 1.00 -1.71 7.37
N LYS A 114 0.91 -0.63 8.17
CA LYS A 114 -0.23 0.29 8.12
C LYS A 114 -0.38 0.93 6.74
N GLY A 115 0.72 1.34 6.12
CA GLY A 115 0.74 1.87 4.76
C GLY A 115 0.26 0.87 3.72
N GLN A 116 0.67 -0.40 3.84
CA GLN A 116 0.28 -1.47 2.92
C GLN A 116 -1.24 -1.65 2.92
N LEU A 117 -1.84 -1.87 4.09
CA LEU A 117 -3.30 -1.97 4.26
C LEU A 117 -4.02 -0.73 3.72
N TYR A 118 -3.53 0.45 4.08
CA TYR A 118 -4.11 1.71 3.66
C TYR A 118 -4.15 1.83 2.13
N PHE A 119 -3.03 1.55 1.44
CA PHE A 119 -2.97 1.68 0.00
C PHE A 119 -3.73 0.57 -0.72
N ILE A 120 -3.65 -0.68 -0.26
CA ILE A 120 -4.44 -1.79 -0.82
C ILE A 120 -5.93 -1.44 -0.80
N ASN A 121 -6.47 -1.05 0.36
CA ASN A 121 -7.88 -0.66 0.48
C ASN A 121 -8.22 0.57 -0.36
N LYS A 122 -7.32 1.57 -0.39
CA LYS A 122 -7.52 2.78 -1.19
C LYS A 122 -7.58 2.52 -2.70
N PHE A 123 -6.81 1.55 -3.21
CA PHE A 123 -6.84 1.19 -4.63
C PHE A 123 -7.99 0.21 -4.94
N LEU A 124 -8.31 -0.73 -4.05
CA LEU A 124 -9.45 -1.63 -4.23
C LEU A 124 -10.79 -0.90 -4.19
N GLY A 125 -10.96 0.07 -3.29
CA GLY A 125 -12.19 0.89 -3.21
C GLY A 125 -12.43 1.76 -4.45
N LYS A 126 -11.36 2.12 -5.19
CA LYS A 126 -11.47 2.81 -6.48
C LYS A 126 -11.91 1.88 -7.62
N ASN A 127 -11.70 0.57 -7.50
CA ASN A 127 -12.09 -0.41 -8.52
C ASN A 127 -13.50 -0.99 -8.30
N GLN A 128 -14.10 -0.81 -7.12
CA GLN A 128 -15.47 -1.28 -6.82
C GLN A 128 -16.56 -0.29 -7.26
N THR A 129 -16.18 0.90 -7.73
CA THR A 129 -17.10 1.95 -8.20
C THR A 129 -17.12 2.10 -9.73
N ALA A 130 -16.67 1.07 -10.45
CA ALA A 130 -16.70 0.99 -11.92
C ALA A 130 -17.68 -0.08 -12.40
#